data_AF-A0AA49JBL4-F1
#
_entry.id   AF-A0AA49JBL4-F1
#
_cell.length_a   1.000
_cell.length_b   1.000
_cell.length_c   1.000
_cell.angle_alpha   90.00
_cell.angle_beta   90.00
_cell.angle_gamma   90.00
#
_symmetry.space_group_name_H-M   'P 1'
#
loop_
_entity.id
_entity.type
_entity.pdbx_description
1 polymer ?
#
loop_
_entity_poly.entity_id
_entity_poly.type
_entity_poly.pdbx_seq_one_letter_code
_entity_poly.pdbx_strand_id
1 'polypeptide(L)'
;MTGYIQYWTKAGIHAEMDDDEKRKVFLTNTMSLFLAVVMVLVWFNDVFNTENYLAAYRRAGVFVLMLLIPFLNHKRRYKLSKSIFLFFPGFILLGVPIIIGDIFPGQFIWFQYAGAIFCSIPFILFDHTKDKLYIAFFFTYYLMVTLFIDKILLHYGEPPEAMKVLVTNFSDFKLPPLFVAFFSTATLLWYNRTNSQYERRLRSTNKELQETQEELIAKNEEYEAINRNLEALVEERTNVIDTKNKQIIDYANINAHKVRGPLARIMGLINISDYSNNPEELKNIFEKLRYPSEELNVIINEINKTLEEGDSENKE
;
A
#
# COMPACT_ATOMS: atom_id res chain seq x y z
N MET A 1 16.47 -20.59 -13.64
CA MET A 1 16.02 -21.50 -12.56
C MET A 1 15.06 -20.81 -11.57
N THR A 2 15.32 -19.55 -11.22
CA THR A 2 14.49 -18.72 -10.30
C THR A 2 13.03 -18.55 -10.74
N GLY A 3 12.76 -18.38 -12.05
CA GLY A 3 11.39 -18.22 -12.56
C GLY A 3 10.49 -19.45 -12.40
N TYR A 4 11.04 -20.67 -12.54
CA TYR A 4 10.26 -21.91 -12.39
C TYR A 4 9.90 -22.20 -10.94
N ILE A 5 10.79 -21.91 -9.98
CA ILE A 5 10.51 -22.08 -8.55
C ILE A 5 9.42 -21.08 -8.12
N GLN A 6 9.47 -19.84 -8.62
CA GLN A 6 8.43 -18.85 -8.37
C GLN A 6 7.08 -19.25 -8.98
N TYR A 7 7.08 -19.93 -10.13
CA TYR A 7 5.86 -20.44 -10.74
C TYR A 7 5.20 -21.54 -9.88
N TRP A 8 5.97 -22.55 -9.47
CA TRP A 8 5.43 -23.68 -8.71
C TRP A 8 5.05 -23.32 -7.27
N THR A 9 5.74 -22.36 -6.64
CA THR A 9 5.32 -21.85 -5.32
C THR A 9 3.96 -21.14 -5.38
N LYS A 10 3.63 -20.51 -6.51
CA LYS A 10 2.33 -19.86 -6.75
C LYS A 10 1.29 -20.76 -7.44
N ALA A 11 1.57 -22.05 -7.62
CA ALA A 11 0.65 -22.97 -8.29
C ALA A 11 -0.69 -23.09 -7.52
N GLY A 12 -1.80 -22.88 -8.24
CA GLY A 12 -3.15 -22.87 -7.65
C GLY A 12 -3.59 -21.53 -7.06
N ILE A 13 -2.74 -20.50 -7.12
CA ILE A 13 -3.11 -19.15 -6.64
C ILE A 13 -3.85 -18.38 -7.74
N HIS A 14 -5.03 -17.83 -7.40
CA HIS A 14 -5.90 -17.06 -8.30
C HIS A 14 -6.35 -15.75 -7.63
N ALA A 15 -6.71 -14.75 -8.44
CA ALA A 15 -7.01 -13.39 -7.96
C ALA A 15 -8.17 -13.34 -6.96
N GLU A 16 -9.21 -14.14 -7.18
CA GLU A 16 -10.46 -14.18 -6.39
C GLU A 16 -10.31 -14.84 -5.01
N MET A 17 -9.19 -15.50 -4.70
CA MET A 17 -9.00 -16.11 -3.39
C MET A 17 -8.78 -15.07 -2.29
N ASP A 18 -9.28 -15.39 -1.10
CA ASP A 18 -8.95 -14.66 0.12
C ASP A 18 -7.44 -14.73 0.40
N ASP A 19 -6.87 -13.65 0.92
CA ASP A 19 -5.42 -13.51 1.11
C ASP A 19 -4.84 -14.57 2.05
N ASP A 20 -5.61 -15.01 3.05
CA ASP A 20 -5.19 -16.06 3.98
C ASP A 20 -5.14 -17.43 3.28
N GLU A 21 -6.08 -17.72 2.38
CA GLU A 21 -6.05 -18.94 1.57
C GLU A 21 -4.88 -18.93 0.57
N LYS A 22 -4.64 -17.78 -0.10
CA LYS A 22 -3.47 -17.58 -0.97
C LYS A 22 -2.17 -17.87 -0.21
N ARG A 23 -2.03 -17.31 1.00
CA ARG A 23 -0.86 -17.51 1.86
C ARG A 23 -0.67 -18.99 2.22
N LYS A 24 -1.73 -19.69 2.61
CA LYS A 24 -1.65 -21.10 3.00
C LYS A 24 -1.31 -22.02 1.82
N VAL A 25 -1.86 -21.77 0.63
CA VAL A 25 -1.50 -22.51 -0.58
C VAL A 25 -0.04 -22.26 -0.94
N PHE A 26 0.39 -21.00 -0.92
CA PHE A 26 1.79 -20.62 -1.14
C PHE A 26 2.73 -21.33 -0.16
N LEU A 27 2.38 -21.33 1.13
CA LEU A 27 3.19 -21.96 2.17
C LEU A 27 3.26 -23.47 1.99
N THR A 28 2.13 -24.13 1.68
CA THR A 28 2.08 -25.57 1.43
C THR A 28 2.99 -25.95 0.25
N ASN A 29 2.91 -25.20 -0.86
CA ASN A 29 3.79 -25.41 -2.01
C ASN A 29 5.26 -25.21 -1.65
N THR A 30 5.57 -24.11 -0.96
CA THR A 30 6.94 -23.76 -0.58
C THR A 30 7.55 -24.79 0.36
N MET A 31 6.82 -25.21 1.39
CA MET A 31 7.24 -26.26 2.32
C MET A 31 7.43 -27.60 1.62
N SER A 32 6.54 -27.97 0.68
CA SER A 32 6.68 -29.22 -0.08
C SER A 32 7.95 -29.22 -0.95
N LEU A 33 8.22 -28.14 -1.68
CA LEU A 33 9.41 -28.03 -2.52
C LEU A 33 10.69 -27.99 -1.68
N PHE A 34 10.67 -27.27 -0.55
CA PHE A 34 11.79 -27.27 0.39
C PHE A 34 12.05 -28.68 0.93
N LEU A 35 11.01 -29.39 1.37
CA LEU A 35 11.14 -30.75 1.85
C LEU A 35 11.63 -31.69 0.75
N ALA A 36 11.22 -31.50 -0.51
CA ALA A 36 11.74 -32.25 -1.66
C ALA A 36 13.26 -32.07 -1.80
N VAL A 37 13.77 -30.84 -1.71
CA VAL A 37 15.21 -30.56 -1.76
C VAL A 37 15.95 -31.24 -0.60
N VAL A 38 15.40 -31.14 0.63
CA VAL A 38 15.97 -31.83 1.79
C VAL A 38 15.99 -33.35 1.57
N MET A 39 14.93 -33.94 1.02
CA MET A 39 14.89 -35.37 0.73
C MET A 39 15.97 -35.80 -0.26
N VAL A 40 16.27 -35.00 -1.28
CA VAL A 40 17.38 -35.27 -2.20
C VAL A 40 18.73 -35.25 -1.47
N LEU A 41 18.97 -34.23 -0.63
CA LEU A 41 20.22 -34.12 0.11
C LEU A 41 20.44 -35.32 1.04
N VAL A 42 19.41 -35.73 1.78
CA VAL A 42 19.59 -36.88 2.68
C VAL A 42 19.53 -38.21 1.93
N TRP A 43 18.90 -38.27 0.76
CA TRP A 43 19.02 -39.42 -0.14
C TRP A 43 20.47 -39.64 -0.59
N PHE A 44 21.18 -38.59 -0.98
CA PHE A 44 22.62 -38.68 -1.29
C PHE A 44 23.42 -39.19 -0.09
N ASN A 45 23.15 -38.67 1.11
CA ASN A 45 23.80 -39.17 2.32
C ASN A 45 23.53 -40.66 2.56
N ASP A 46 22.29 -41.12 2.34
CA ASP A 46 21.94 -42.52 2.56
C ASP A 46 22.62 -43.47 1.56
N VAL A 47 22.76 -43.05 0.31
CA VAL A 47 23.38 -43.88 -0.74
C VAL A 47 24.91 -43.90 -0.60
N PHE A 48 25.53 -42.75 -0.38
CA PHE A 48 27.00 -42.62 -0.47
C PHE A 48 27.73 -42.72 0.86
N ASN A 49 27.08 -42.37 1.99
CA ASN A 49 27.75 -42.35 3.30
C ASN A 49 27.31 -43.48 4.23
N THR A 50 26.00 -43.79 4.27
CA THR A 50 25.48 -44.79 5.23
C THR A 50 25.17 -46.14 4.60
N GLU A 51 25.19 -46.23 3.27
CA GLU A 51 24.81 -47.41 2.47
C GLU A 51 23.42 -47.97 2.83
N ASN A 52 22.53 -47.13 3.38
CA ASN A 52 21.18 -47.52 3.77
C ASN A 52 20.19 -47.35 2.60
N TYR A 53 20.18 -48.33 1.70
CA TYR A 53 19.33 -48.30 0.51
C TYR A 53 17.83 -48.32 0.83
N LEU A 54 17.38 -48.99 1.90
CA LEU A 54 15.98 -48.98 2.30
C LEU A 54 15.51 -47.57 2.70
N ALA A 55 16.32 -46.85 3.48
CA ALA A 55 16.06 -45.46 3.82
C ALA A 55 16.08 -44.55 2.58
N ALA A 56 17.03 -44.77 1.66
CA ALA A 56 17.10 -44.05 0.40
C ALA A 56 15.80 -44.21 -0.42
N TYR A 57 15.29 -45.44 -0.59
CA TYR A 57 14.03 -45.66 -1.32
C TYR A 57 12.84 -44.94 -0.69
N ARG A 58 12.74 -44.92 0.64
CA ARG A 58 11.68 -44.17 1.34
C ARG A 58 11.78 -42.67 1.09
N ARG A 59 12.99 -42.08 1.14
CA ARG A 59 13.19 -40.66 0.85
C ARG A 59 12.89 -40.31 -0.60
N ALA A 60 13.23 -41.18 -1.55
CA ALA A 60 12.85 -41.02 -2.95
C ALA A 60 11.31 -41.03 -3.11
N GLY A 61 10.61 -41.90 -2.40
CA GLY A 61 9.15 -41.91 -2.34
C GLY A 61 8.56 -40.59 -1.82
N VAL A 62 9.09 -40.07 -0.72
CA VAL A 62 8.67 -38.76 -0.17
C VAL A 62 8.99 -37.62 -1.13
N PHE A 63 10.14 -37.65 -1.80
CA PHE A 63 10.50 -36.65 -2.82
C PHE A 63 9.46 -36.58 -3.94
N VAL A 64 9.09 -37.72 -4.53
CA VAL A 64 8.07 -37.78 -5.59
C VAL A 64 6.73 -37.27 -5.08
N LEU A 65 6.35 -37.66 -3.86
CA LEU A 65 5.12 -37.21 -3.21
C LEU A 65 5.11 -35.68 -3.02
N MET A 66 6.24 -35.09 -2.61
CA MET A 66 6.34 -33.64 -2.40
C MET A 66 6.17 -32.85 -3.70
N LEU A 67 6.66 -33.36 -4.83
CA LEU A 67 6.44 -32.74 -6.14
C LEU A 67 4.98 -32.81 -6.61
N LEU A 68 4.19 -33.76 -6.09
CA LEU A 68 2.76 -33.86 -6.40
C LEU A 68 1.93 -32.76 -5.70
N ILE A 69 2.42 -32.20 -4.60
CA ILE A 69 1.65 -31.23 -3.79
C ILE A 69 1.30 -29.95 -4.57
N PRO A 70 2.25 -29.26 -5.24
CA PRO A 70 1.92 -28.11 -6.08
C PRO A 70 0.95 -28.42 -7.21
N PHE A 71 1.02 -29.63 -7.78
CA PHE A 71 0.11 -30.07 -8.83
C PHE A 71 -1.33 -30.27 -8.32
N LEU A 72 -1.50 -30.83 -7.11
CA LEU A 72 -2.81 -30.93 -6.46
C LEU A 72 -3.40 -29.55 -6.13
N ASN A 73 -2.56 -28.62 -5.70
CA ASN A 73 -2.97 -27.23 -5.49
C ASN A 73 -3.36 -26.54 -6.79
N HIS A 74 -2.64 -26.79 -7.89
CA HIS A 74 -3.04 -26.31 -9.22
C HIS A 74 -4.44 -26.83 -9.63
N LYS A 75 -4.79 -28.07 -9.26
CA LYS A 75 -6.13 -28.65 -9.45
C LYS A 75 -7.18 -28.19 -8.41
N ARG A 76 -6.89 -27.17 -7.60
CA ARG A 76 -7.77 -26.60 -6.57
C ARG A 76 -8.18 -27.59 -5.46
N ARG A 77 -7.40 -28.65 -5.25
CA ARG A 77 -7.64 -29.65 -4.20
C ARG A 77 -6.84 -29.32 -2.92
N TYR A 78 -7.05 -28.13 -2.36
CA TYR A 78 -6.20 -27.59 -1.27
C TYR A 78 -6.28 -28.37 0.05
N LYS A 79 -7.47 -28.84 0.43
CA LYS A 79 -7.60 -29.65 1.66
C LYS A 79 -6.93 -31.00 1.51
N LEU A 80 -7.06 -31.61 0.33
CA LEU A 80 -6.43 -32.89 0.04
C LEU A 80 -4.90 -32.76 0.00
N SER A 81 -4.37 -31.71 -0.65
CA SER A 81 -2.92 -31.49 -0.71
C SER A 81 -2.31 -31.29 0.68
N LYS A 82 -2.94 -30.49 1.55
CA LYS A 82 -2.50 -30.29 2.95
C LYS A 82 -2.53 -31.58 3.75
N SER A 83 -3.61 -32.36 3.62
CA SER A 83 -3.73 -33.66 4.29
C SER A 83 -2.69 -34.66 3.81
N ILE A 84 -2.40 -34.68 2.50
CA ILE A 84 -1.36 -35.56 1.93
C ILE A 84 0.02 -35.13 2.42
N PHE A 85 0.30 -33.82 2.37
CA PHE A 85 1.56 -33.24 2.84
C PHE A 85 1.84 -33.59 4.31
N LEU A 86 0.80 -33.59 5.15
CA LEU A 86 0.94 -33.93 6.54
C LEU A 86 1.11 -35.46 6.72
N PHE A 87 0.12 -36.24 6.31
CA PHE A 87 0.03 -37.65 6.69
C PHE A 87 1.11 -38.53 6.05
N PHE A 88 1.26 -38.48 4.72
CA PHE A 88 2.02 -39.48 3.99
C PHE A 88 3.54 -39.40 4.22
N PRO A 89 4.19 -38.22 4.29
CA PRO A 89 5.61 -38.16 4.62
C PRO A 89 5.90 -38.72 6.01
N GLY A 90 5.06 -38.38 7.00
CA GLY A 90 5.17 -38.93 8.35
C GLY A 90 5.00 -40.45 8.34
N PHE A 91 3.99 -40.97 7.64
CA PHE A 91 3.77 -42.40 7.51
C PHE A 91 4.94 -43.12 6.81
N ILE A 92 5.47 -42.57 5.71
CA ILE A 92 6.58 -43.18 4.97
C ILE A 92 7.87 -43.14 5.78
N LEU A 93 8.16 -42.03 6.48
CA LEU A 93 9.43 -41.87 7.21
C LEU A 93 9.43 -42.50 8.60
N LEU A 94 8.27 -42.53 9.28
CA LEU A 94 8.15 -43.04 10.66
C LEU A 94 7.46 -44.41 10.72
N GLY A 95 6.45 -44.64 9.89
CA GLY A 95 5.63 -45.86 9.93
C GLY A 95 6.24 -47.03 9.16
N VAL A 96 6.69 -46.80 7.92
CA VAL A 96 7.25 -47.87 7.07
C VAL A 96 8.47 -48.57 7.68
N PRO A 97 9.44 -47.89 8.33
CA PRO A 97 10.56 -48.58 8.99
C PRO A 97 10.09 -49.58 10.05
N ILE A 98 9.05 -49.23 10.81
CA ILE A 98 8.47 -50.11 11.84
C ILE A 98 7.82 -51.34 11.21
N ILE A 99 7.09 -51.16 10.11
CA ILE A 99 6.39 -52.26 9.41
C ILE A 99 7.38 -53.25 8.79
N ILE A 100 8.48 -52.75 8.23
CA ILE A 100 9.50 -53.58 7.56
C ILE A 100 10.51 -54.14 8.57
N GLY A 101 10.54 -53.64 9.81
CA GLY A 101 11.52 -54.01 10.83
C GLY A 101 12.90 -53.36 10.64
N ASP A 102 13.00 -52.29 9.84
CA ASP A 102 14.21 -51.50 9.62
C ASP A 102 14.42 -50.51 10.78
N ILE A 103 14.63 -51.04 11.99
CA ILE A 103 14.75 -50.28 13.23
C ILE A 103 16.22 -50.17 13.64
N PHE A 104 16.68 -48.93 13.85
CA PHE A 104 18.04 -48.64 14.33
C PHE A 104 18.01 -47.70 15.55
N PRO A 105 19.03 -47.74 16.43
CA PRO A 105 18.99 -47.02 17.72
C PRO A 105 18.70 -45.52 17.61
N GLY A 106 19.18 -44.86 16.56
CA GLY A 106 18.90 -43.44 16.33
C GLY A 106 17.42 -43.10 16.19
N GLN A 107 16.59 -44.00 15.64
CA GLN A 107 15.16 -43.75 15.39
C GLN A 107 14.38 -43.47 16.67
N PHE A 108 14.73 -44.12 17.77
CA PHE A 108 14.09 -43.90 19.07
C PHE A 108 14.15 -42.43 19.49
N ILE A 109 15.24 -41.73 19.19
CA ILE A 109 15.39 -40.31 19.48
C ILE A 109 14.65 -39.48 18.43
N TRP A 110 15.06 -39.56 17.16
CA TRP A 110 14.60 -38.57 16.17
C TRP A 110 13.15 -38.75 15.75
N PHE A 111 12.54 -39.95 15.85
CA PHE A 111 11.11 -40.12 15.56
C PHE A 111 10.22 -39.30 16.51
N GLN A 112 10.62 -39.19 17.78
CA GLN A 112 9.85 -38.40 18.75
C GLN A 112 9.93 -36.91 18.46
N TYR A 113 11.13 -36.40 18.15
CA TYR A 113 11.30 -35.01 17.76
C TYR A 113 10.61 -34.68 16.43
N ALA A 114 10.60 -35.62 15.48
CA ALA A 114 9.84 -35.47 14.25
C ALA A 114 8.35 -35.30 14.57
N GLY A 115 7.76 -36.21 15.36
CA GLY A 115 6.38 -36.09 15.83
C GLY A 115 6.10 -34.75 16.51
N ALA A 116 6.98 -34.32 17.41
CA ALA A 116 6.85 -33.07 18.15
C ALA A 116 6.82 -31.83 17.24
N ILE A 117 7.69 -31.77 16.22
CA ILE A 117 7.73 -30.66 15.25
C ILE A 117 6.42 -30.65 14.43
N PHE A 118 5.98 -31.83 13.98
CA PHE A 118 4.77 -31.95 13.16
C PHE A 118 3.47 -31.58 13.90
N CYS A 119 3.44 -31.61 15.24
CA CYS A 119 2.31 -31.10 16.02
C CYS A 119 1.96 -29.64 15.68
N SER A 120 2.95 -28.82 15.35
CA SER A 120 2.76 -27.39 15.15
C SER A 120 2.29 -27.02 13.73
N ILE A 121 2.58 -27.86 12.74
CA ILE A 121 2.31 -27.61 11.31
C ILE A 121 0.82 -27.48 10.95
N PRO A 122 -0.13 -28.28 11.52
CA PRO A 122 -1.57 -28.11 11.26
C PRO A 122 -2.06 -26.67 11.49
N PHE A 123 -1.54 -26.00 12.52
CA PHE A 123 -1.92 -24.64 12.87
C PHE A 123 -1.45 -23.59 11.87
N ILE A 124 -0.48 -23.93 11.02
CA ILE A 124 0.00 -23.04 9.97
C ILE A 124 -0.73 -23.29 8.64
N LEU A 125 -1.03 -24.55 8.33
CA LEU A 125 -1.59 -24.94 7.03
C LEU A 125 -3.11 -24.79 6.95
N PHE A 126 -3.83 -24.97 8.06
CA PHE A 126 -5.30 -24.97 8.09
C PHE A 126 -5.87 -23.67 8.67
N ASP A 127 -7.11 -23.37 8.30
CA ASP A 127 -7.84 -22.22 8.83
C ASP A 127 -8.39 -22.49 10.23
N HIS A 128 -8.01 -21.65 11.20
CA HIS A 128 -8.45 -21.74 12.60
C HIS A 128 -9.96 -21.55 12.78
N THR A 129 -10.63 -20.92 11.82
CA THR A 129 -12.09 -20.71 11.85
C THR A 129 -12.82 -21.83 11.13
N LYS A 130 -12.38 -22.20 9.92
CA LYS A 130 -13.09 -23.14 9.03
C LYS A 130 -12.68 -24.61 9.21
N ASP A 131 -11.44 -24.90 9.58
CA ASP A 131 -10.84 -26.24 9.52
C ASP A 131 -10.43 -26.79 10.89
N LYS A 132 -11.12 -26.37 11.97
CA LYS A 132 -10.82 -26.78 13.36
C LYS A 132 -10.72 -28.30 13.54
N LEU A 133 -11.58 -29.06 12.86
CA LEU A 133 -11.60 -30.53 12.95
C LEU A 133 -10.31 -31.14 12.39
N TYR A 134 -9.79 -30.63 11.26
CA TYR A 134 -8.53 -31.11 10.69
C TYR A 134 -7.35 -30.76 11.58
N ILE A 135 -7.32 -29.55 12.14
CA ILE A 135 -6.29 -29.12 13.09
C ILE A 135 -6.28 -30.06 14.29
N ALA A 136 -7.44 -30.28 14.93
CA ALA A 136 -7.55 -31.15 16.09
C ALA A 136 -7.13 -32.58 15.76
N PHE A 137 -7.63 -33.15 14.66
CA PHE A 137 -7.30 -34.50 14.22
C PHE A 137 -5.79 -34.69 14.05
N PHE A 138 -5.14 -33.82 13.27
CA PHE A 138 -3.71 -33.97 12.99
C PHE A 138 -2.83 -33.61 14.19
N PHE A 139 -3.21 -32.61 14.99
CA PHE A 139 -2.51 -32.31 16.24
C PHE A 139 -2.55 -33.52 17.19
N THR A 140 -3.73 -34.10 17.41
CA THR A 140 -3.88 -35.29 18.24
C THR A 140 -3.10 -36.47 17.66
N TYR A 141 -3.12 -36.66 16.34
CA TYR A 141 -2.33 -37.71 15.68
C TYR A 141 -0.83 -37.58 15.98
N TYR A 142 -0.23 -36.41 15.77
CA TYR A 142 1.21 -36.23 16.04
C TYR A 142 1.56 -36.20 17.52
N LEU A 143 0.64 -35.75 18.37
CA LEU A 143 0.81 -35.84 19.82
C LEU A 143 0.84 -37.32 20.25
N MET A 144 -0.04 -38.15 19.70
CA MET A 144 -0.03 -39.60 19.92
C MET A 144 1.25 -40.24 19.40
N VAL A 145 1.71 -39.88 18.20
CA VAL A 145 3.01 -40.34 17.68
C VAL A 145 4.13 -39.98 18.67
N THR A 146 4.21 -38.72 19.10
CA THR A 146 5.25 -38.26 20.05
C THR A 146 5.21 -39.03 21.37
N LEU A 147 4.01 -39.32 21.88
CA LEU A 147 3.82 -40.02 23.16
C LEU A 147 4.09 -41.53 23.09
N PHE A 148 3.80 -42.20 21.97
CA PHE A 148 3.74 -43.67 21.94
C PHE A 148 4.69 -44.33 20.93
N ILE A 149 5.37 -43.57 20.06
CA ILE A 149 6.20 -44.17 18.99
C ILE A 149 7.35 -45.03 19.53
N ASP A 150 7.92 -44.68 20.68
CA ASP A 150 8.93 -45.45 21.39
C ASP A 150 8.43 -46.80 21.88
N LYS A 151 7.20 -46.88 22.40
CA LYS A 151 6.61 -48.14 22.84
C LYS A 151 6.42 -49.08 21.66
N ILE A 152 6.04 -48.53 20.51
CA ILE A 152 5.93 -49.27 19.26
C ILE A 152 7.32 -49.74 18.82
N LEU A 153 8.32 -48.87 18.83
CA LEU A 153 9.70 -49.22 18.47
C LEU A 153 10.30 -50.28 19.40
N LEU A 154 10.04 -50.23 20.71
CA LEU A 154 10.47 -51.23 21.68
C LEU A 154 9.77 -52.58 21.49
N HIS A 155 8.55 -52.59 20.96
CA HIS A 155 7.81 -53.82 20.71
C HIS A 155 8.36 -54.57 19.49
N TYR A 156 8.78 -53.83 18.46
CA TYR A 156 9.26 -54.41 17.19
C TYR A 156 10.78 -54.45 17.03
N GLY A 157 11.54 -53.73 17.86
CA GLY A 157 12.98 -53.62 17.76
C GLY A 157 13.69 -54.04 19.05
N GLU A 158 14.94 -54.49 18.90
CA GLU A 158 15.83 -54.84 20.02
C GLU A 158 16.95 -53.81 20.15
N PRO A 159 16.71 -52.65 20.80
CA PRO A 159 17.75 -51.66 20.94
C PRO A 159 18.80 -52.08 21.98
N PRO A 160 20.02 -51.51 21.93
CA PRO A 160 21.04 -51.72 22.95
C PRO A 160 20.52 -51.42 24.36
N GLU A 161 21.05 -52.09 25.38
CA GLU A 161 20.54 -51.99 26.75
C GLU A 161 20.60 -50.56 27.30
N ALA A 162 21.66 -49.82 26.99
CA ALA A 162 21.78 -48.39 27.34
C ALA A 162 20.61 -47.56 26.77
N MET A 163 20.12 -47.91 25.58
CA MET A 163 19.00 -47.22 24.96
C MET A 163 17.67 -47.60 25.62
N LYS A 164 17.49 -48.86 26.04
CA LYS A 164 16.30 -49.26 26.81
C LYS A 164 16.21 -48.47 28.11
N VAL A 165 17.31 -48.36 28.85
CA VAL A 165 17.38 -47.57 30.09
C VAL A 165 16.98 -46.12 29.83
N LEU A 166 17.53 -45.49 28.78
CA LEU A 166 17.17 -44.12 28.39
C LEU A 166 15.68 -44.00 28.07
N VAL A 167 15.15 -44.86 27.20
CA VAL A 167 13.75 -44.81 26.74
C VAL A 167 12.76 -45.01 27.89
N THR A 168 13.11 -45.82 28.89
CA THR A 168 12.25 -46.05 30.07
C THR A 168 12.19 -44.86 31.03
N ASN A 169 13.19 -43.97 31.01
CA ASN A 169 13.17 -42.78 31.85
C ASN A 169 12.31 -41.69 31.21
N PHE A 170 11.09 -41.53 31.73
CA PHE A 170 10.15 -40.54 31.23
C PHE A 170 10.71 -39.11 31.25
N SER A 171 11.40 -38.71 32.32
CA SER A 171 11.88 -37.34 32.45
C SER A 171 12.89 -37.01 31.37
N ASP A 172 13.91 -37.86 31.22
CA ASP A 172 15.04 -37.56 30.35
C ASP A 172 14.68 -37.76 28.86
N PHE A 173 13.74 -38.67 28.58
CA PHE A 173 13.40 -39.04 27.22
C PHE A 173 12.13 -38.38 26.70
N LYS A 174 11.07 -38.26 27.52
CA LYS A 174 9.75 -37.77 27.05
C LYS A 174 9.53 -36.28 27.26
N LEU A 175 10.07 -35.69 28.33
CA LEU A 175 9.86 -34.25 28.56
C LEU A 175 10.46 -33.37 27.46
N PRO A 176 11.68 -33.62 26.93
CA PRO A 176 12.25 -32.77 25.88
C PRO A 176 11.41 -32.67 24.60
N PRO A 177 10.98 -33.78 23.94
CA PRO A 177 10.15 -33.68 22.75
C PRO A 177 8.75 -33.12 23.04
N LEU A 178 8.16 -33.39 24.21
CA LEU A 178 6.89 -32.76 24.59
C LEU A 178 7.04 -31.26 24.78
N PHE A 179 8.12 -30.82 25.45
CA PHE A 179 8.44 -29.40 25.59
C PHE A 179 8.60 -28.76 24.21
N VAL A 180 9.34 -29.39 23.28
CA VAL A 180 9.45 -28.90 21.89
C VAL A 180 8.09 -28.82 21.21
N ALA A 181 7.21 -29.82 21.37
CA ALA A 181 5.88 -29.82 20.77
C ALA A 181 5.02 -28.66 21.31
N PHE A 182 4.94 -28.50 22.63
CA PHE A 182 4.14 -27.44 23.25
C PHE A 182 4.73 -26.05 23.00
N PHE A 183 6.04 -25.89 23.14
CA PHE A 183 6.73 -24.63 22.89
C PHE A 183 6.58 -24.20 21.43
N SER A 184 6.91 -25.07 20.47
CA SER A 184 6.78 -24.74 19.04
C SER A 184 5.33 -24.41 18.66
N THR A 185 4.35 -25.16 19.16
CA THR A 185 2.93 -24.90 18.93
C THR A 185 2.50 -23.56 19.52
N ALA A 186 2.88 -23.26 20.77
CA ALA A 186 2.56 -22.00 21.42
C ALA A 186 3.18 -20.80 20.70
N THR A 187 4.47 -20.89 20.34
CA THR A 187 5.18 -19.85 19.59
C THR A 187 4.54 -19.60 18.23
N LEU A 188 4.18 -20.66 17.48
CA LEU A 188 3.55 -20.52 16.18
C LEU A 188 2.13 -19.98 16.26
N LEU A 189 1.35 -20.38 17.26
CA LEU A 189 0.03 -19.81 17.53
C LEU A 189 0.11 -18.32 17.86
N TRP A 190 1.05 -17.94 18.71
CA TRP A 190 1.30 -16.54 19.04
C TRP A 190 1.71 -15.75 17.79
N TYR A 191 2.66 -16.27 17.01
CA TYR A 191 3.10 -15.65 15.75
C TYR A 191 1.95 -15.46 14.76
N ASN A 192 1.14 -16.48 14.51
CA ASN A 192 0.00 -16.39 13.58
C ASN A 192 -1.05 -15.37 14.05
N ARG A 193 -1.35 -15.34 15.36
CA ARG A 193 -2.27 -14.36 15.95
C ARG A 193 -1.75 -12.93 15.79
N THR A 194 -0.48 -12.72 16.11
CA THR A 194 0.18 -11.42 15.98
C THR A 194 0.21 -10.96 14.52
N ASN A 195 0.52 -11.86 13.58
CA ASN A 195 0.55 -11.54 12.16
C ASN A 195 -0.84 -11.14 11.62
N SER A 196 -1.89 -11.83 12.06
CA SER A 196 -3.27 -11.47 11.69
C SER A 196 -3.66 -10.08 12.20
N GLN A 197 -3.19 -9.67 13.38
CA GLN A 197 -3.41 -8.31 13.87
C GLN A 197 -2.67 -7.26 13.03
N TYR A 198 -1.42 -7.53 12.64
CA TYR A 198 -0.67 -6.64 11.76
C TYR A 198 -1.34 -6.49 10.39
N GLU A 199 -1.83 -7.57 9.80
CA GLU A 199 -2.57 -7.53 8.54
C GLU A 199 -3.84 -6.67 8.64
N ARG A 200 -4.60 -6.78 9.75
CA ARG A 200 -5.78 -5.95 9.98
C ARG A 200 -5.44 -4.46 10.09
N ARG A 201 -4.38 -4.13 10.85
CA ARG A 201 -3.91 -2.73 10.98
C ARG A 201 -3.43 -2.18 9.64
N LEU A 202 -2.69 -2.97 8.88
CA LEU A 202 -2.22 -2.55 7.56
C LEU A 202 -3.39 -2.26 6.62
N ARG A 203 -4.43 -3.11 6.63
CA ARG A 203 -5.65 -2.88 5.86
C ARG A 203 -6.40 -1.61 6.29
N SER A 204 -6.53 -1.35 7.59
CA SER A 204 -7.20 -0.12 8.07
C SER A 204 -6.41 1.13 7.70
N THR A 205 -5.09 1.13 7.90
CA THR A 205 -4.24 2.28 7.55
C THR A 205 -4.20 2.53 6.05
N ASN A 206 -4.17 1.49 5.21
CA ASN A 206 -4.26 1.66 3.76
C ASN A 206 -5.60 2.29 3.34
N LYS A 207 -6.69 1.91 4.00
CA LYS A 207 -8.01 2.49 3.75
C LYS A 207 -8.05 3.96 4.15
N GLU A 208 -7.58 4.31 5.35
CA GLU A 208 -7.47 5.71 5.81
C GLU A 208 -6.60 6.55 4.87
N LEU A 209 -5.49 5.99 4.39
CA LEU A 209 -4.60 6.67 3.44
C LEU A 209 -5.31 6.95 2.12
N GLN A 210 -6.09 6.00 1.61
CA GLN A 210 -6.88 6.18 0.40
C GLN A 210 -7.95 7.26 0.58
N GLU A 211 -8.70 7.24 1.69
CA GLU A 211 -9.70 8.27 2.00
C GLU A 211 -9.06 9.66 2.12
N THR A 212 -7.91 9.77 2.79
CA THR A 212 -7.16 11.03 2.90
C THR A 212 -6.66 11.52 1.54
N GLN A 213 -6.23 10.60 0.66
CA GLN A 213 -5.80 10.94 -0.69
C GLN A 213 -6.95 11.48 -1.54
N GLU A 214 -8.14 10.87 -1.44
CA GLU A 214 -9.35 11.33 -2.12
C GLU A 214 -9.77 12.73 -1.62
N GLU A 215 -9.72 12.98 -0.31
CA GLU A 215 -9.99 14.30 0.27
C GLU A 215 -8.98 15.36 -0.21
N LEU A 216 -7.69 15.02 -0.26
CA LEU A 216 -6.64 15.93 -0.71
C LEU A 216 -6.79 16.30 -2.19
N ILE A 217 -7.20 15.36 -3.04
CA ILE A 217 -7.52 15.62 -4.45
C ILE A 217 -8.70 16.60 -4.55
N ALA A 218 -9.79 16.35 -3.83
CA ALA A 218 -10.96 17.23 -3.82
C ALA A 218 -10.61 18.65 -3.33
N LYS A 219 -9.76 18.76 -2.30
CA LYS A 219 -9.28 20.05 -1.80
C LYS A 219 -8.39 20.76 -2.82
N ASN A 220 -7.53 20.04 -3.53
CA ASN A 220 -6.70 20.63 -4.57
C ASN A 220 -7.56 21.18 -5.73
N GLU A 221 -8.60 20.45 -6.15
CA GLU A 221 -9.55 20.92 -7.15
C GLU A 221 -10.30 22.19 -6.69
N GLU A 222 -10.69 22.26 -5.41
CA GLU A 222 -11.28 23.46 -4.81
C GLU A 222 -10.31 24.64 -4.84
N TYR A 223 -9.04 24.43 -4.44
CA TYR A 223 -8.00 25.45 -4.51
C TYR A 223 -7.74 25.94 -5.93
N GLU A 224 -7.68 25.04 -6.92
CA GLU A 224 -7.51 25.40 -8.32
C GLU A 224 -8.70 26.21 -8.85
N ALA A 225 -9.93 25.87 -8.46
CA ALA A 225 -11.12 26.64 -8.82
C ALA A 225 -11.11 28.05 -8.22
N ILE A 226 -10.74 28.18 -6.94
CA ILE A 226 -10.59 29.47 -6.26
C ILE A 226 -9.49 30.29 -6.93
N ASN A 227 -8.34 29.68 -7.24
CA ASN A 227 -7.23 30.39 -7.88
C ASN A 227 -7.62 30.93 -9.25
N ARG A 228 -8.28 30.11 -10.10
CA ARG A 228 -8.81 30.58 -11.40
C ARG A 228 -9.78 31.76 -11.26
N ASN A 229 -10.64 31.74 -10.25
CA ASN A 229 -11.56 32.84 -10.00
C ASN A 229 -10.83 34.12 -9.54
N LEU A 230 -9.83 33.97 -8.67
CA LEU A 230 -8.99 35.10 -8.24
C LEU A 230 -8.20 35.70 -9.40
N GLU A 231 -7.64 34.87 -10.28
CA GLU A 231 -6.95 35.31 -11.50
C GLU A 231 -7.89 36.10 -12.41
N ALA A 232 -9.10 35.59 -12.65
CA ALA A 232 -10.12 36.30 -13.45
C ALA A 232 -10.52 37.64 -12.83
N LEU A 233 -10.73 37.68 -11.50
CA LEU A 233 -11.06 38.91 -10.79
C LEU A 233 -9.91 39.93 -10.83
N VAL A 234 -8.66 39.47 -10.69
CA VAL A 234 -7.47 40.32 -10.82
C VAL A 234 -7.38 40.89 -12.23
N GLU A 235 -7.62 40.09 -13.27
CA GLU A 235 -7.63 40.57 -14.65
C GLU A 235 -8.72 41.62 -14.89
N GLU A 236 -9.96 41.35 -14.44
CA GLU A 236 -11.08 42.29 -14.51
C GLU A 236 -10.72 43.63 -13.84
N ARG A 237 -10.21 43.57 -12.61
CA ARG A 237 -9.83 44.78 -11.84
C ARG A 237 -8.67 45.53 -12.49
N THR A 238 -7.68 44.82 -13.02
CA THR A 238 -6.57 45.41 -13.76
C THR A 238 -7.07 46.15 -14.99
N ASN A 239 -7.99 45.56 -15.76
CA ASN A 239 -8.58 46.18 -16.95
C ASN A 239 -9.38 47.46 -16.63
N VAL A 240 -10.16 47.44 -15.54
CA VAL A 240 -10.87 48.63 -15.06
C VAL A 240 -9.89 49.73 -14.65
N ILE A 241 -8.83 49.37 -13.91
CA ILE A 241 -7.79 50.32 -13.49
C ILE A 241 -7.08 50.93 -14.71
N ASP A 242 -6.68 50.11 -15.69
CA ASP A 242 -6.01 50.59 -16.90
C ASP A 242 -6.90 51.53 -17.71
N THR A 243 -8.19 51.23 -17.80
CA THR A 243 -9.17 52.09 -18.48
C THR A 243 -9.32 53.43 -17.76
N LYS A 244 -9.49 53.41 -16.42
CA LYS A 244 -9.57 54.64 -15.61
C LYS A 244 -8.27 55.44 -15.65
N ASN A 245 -7.12 54.78 -15.69
CA ASN A 245 -5.81 55.45 -15.78
C ASN A 245 -5.65 56.17 -17.13
N LYS A 246 -6.03 55.54 -18.25
CA LYS A 246 -6.07 56.20 -19.57
C LYS A 246 -6.98 57.43 -19.56
N GLN A 247 -8.18 57.31 -18.99
CA GLN A 247 -9.10 58.45 -18.86
C GLN A 247 -8.46 59.61 -18.08
N ILE A 248 -7.80 59.34 -16.94
CA ILE A 248 -7.11 60.37 -16.15
C ILE A 248 -6.01 61.06 -16.96
N ILE A 249 -5.22 60.30 -17.73
CA ILE A 249 -4.17 60.84 -18.60
C ILE A 249 -4.78 61.78 -19.66
N ASP A 250 -5.87 61.36 -20.30
CA ASP A 250 -6.57 62.18 -21.30
C ASP A 250 -7.12 63.47 -20.68
N TYR A 251 -7.70 63.40 -19.47
CA TYR A 251 -8.13 64.59 -18.73
C TYR A 251 -6.96 65.53 -18.41
N ALA A 252 -5.85 64.99 -17.92
CA ALA A 252 -4.67 65.80 -17.60
C ALA A 252 -4.15 66.52 -18.85
N ASN A 253 -4.12 65.85 -20.00
CA ASN A 253 -3.73 66.43 -21.29
C ASN A 253 -4.69 67.54 -21.75
N ILE A 254 -6.01 67.29 -21.72
CA ILE A 254 -7.02 68.28 -22.08
C ILE A 254 -6.92 69.52 -21.17
N ASN A 255 -6.80 69.31 -19.86
CA ASN A 255 -6.71 70.39 -18.90
C ASN A 255 -5.43 71.23 -19.09
N ALA A 256 -4.29 70.57 -19.32
CA ALA A 256 -3.00 71.25 -19.54
C ALA A 256 -2.95 72.05 -20.85
N HIS A 257 -3.51 71.54 -21.95
CA HIS A 257 -3.37 72.14 -23.27
C HIS A 257 -4.59 72.93 -23.74
N LYS A 258 -5.80 72.36 -23.60
CA LYS A 258 -7.02 72.96 -24.12
C LYS A 258 -7.64 73.95 -23.14
N VAL A 259 -7.68 73.65 -21.83
CA VAL A 259 -8.31 74.54 -20.84
C VAL A 259 -7.41 75.72 -20.47
N ARG A 260 -6.12 75.46 -20.26
CA ARG A 260 -5.16 76.48 -19.82
C ARG A 260 -4.99 77.64 -20.81
N GLY A 261 -5.07 77.38 -22.12
CA GLY A 261 -4.92 78.38 -23.18
C GLY A 261 -5.96 79.51 -23.17
N PRO A 262 -7.27 79.23 -23.28
CA PRO A 262 -8.33 80.24 -23.16
C PRO A 262 -8.35 80.86 -21.77
N LEU A 263 -8.12 80.10 -20.69
CA LEU A 263 -8.07 80.66 -19.34
C LEU A 263 -6.95 81.70 -19.18
N ALA A 264 -5.74 81.41 -19.66
CA ALA A 264 -4.63 82.36 -19.64
C ALA A 264 -4.93 83.62 -20.48
N ARG A 265 -5.63 83.48 -21.62
CA ARG A 265 -6.09 84.61 -22.43
C ARG A 265 -7.11 85.47 -21.70
N ILE A 266 -8.09 84.85 -21.03
CA ILE A 266 -9.10 85.54 -20.21
C ILE A 266 -8.40 86.31 -19.08
N MET A 267 -7.55 85.65 -18.31
CA MET A 267 -6.80 86.28 -17.21
C MET A 267 -5.90 87.41 -17.71
N GLY A 268 -5.26 87.25 -18.86
CA GLY A 268 -4.46 88.31 -19.49
C GLY A 268 -5.31 89.52 -19.88
N LEU A 269 -6.47 89.31 -20.49
CA LEU A 269 -7.40 90.40 -20.87
C LEU A 269 -7.98 91.11 -19.65
N ILE A 270 -8.32 90.37 -18.57
CA ILE A 270 -8.76 90.96 -17.30
C ILE A 270 -7.64 91.82 -16.70
N ASN A 271 -6.42 91.30 -16.60
CA ASN A 271 -5.29 92.07 -16.09
C ASN A 271 -5.05 93.35 -16.91
N ILE A 272 -5.15 93.30 -18.24
CA ILE A 272 -5.00 94.50 -19.09
C ILE A 272 -6.15 95.49 -18.84
N SER A 273 -7.36 95.00 -18.59
CA SER A 273 -8.51 95.86 -18.29
C SER A 273 -8.34 96.67 -17.00
N ASP A 274 -7.64 96.12 -16.00
CA ASP A 274 -7.35 96.81 -14.73
C ASP A 274 -6.42 98.03 -14.89
N TYR A 275 -5.69 98.12 -16.01
CA TYR A 275 -4.77 99.24 -16.30
C TYR A 275 -5.29 100.22 -17.36
N SER A 276 -6.47 99.98 -17.95
CA SER A 276 -7.05 100.88 -18.96
C SER A 276 -8.10 101.81 -18.34
N ASN A 277 -7.88 103.12 -18.47
CA ASN A 277 -8.82 104.16 -18.03
C ASN A 277 -9.71 104.68 -19.17
N ASN A 278 -9.60 104.11 -20.38
CA ASN A 278 -10.35 104.55 -21.56
C ASN A 278 -11.63 103.69 -21.75
N PRO A 279 -12.83 104.29 -21.71
CA PRO A 279 -14.09 103.56 -21.88
C PRO A 279 -14.21 102.78 -23.21
N GLU A 280 -13.65 103.30 -24.31
CA GLU A 280 -13.68 102.61 -25.60
C GLU A 280 -12.75 101.39 -25.63
N GLU A 281 -11.61 101.48 -24.95
CA GLU A 281 -10.62 100.40 -24.89
C GLU A 281 -11.11 99.26 -23.98
N LEU A 282 -11.71 99.61 -22.84
CA LEU A 282 -12.43 98.65 -21.98
C LEU A 282 -13.52 97.90 -22.74
N LYS A 283 -14.34 98.61 -23.52
CA LYS A 283 -15.38 97.98 -24.34
C LYS A 283 -14.80 96.97 -25.34
N ASN A 284 -13.68 97.32 -25.99
CA ASN A 284 -12.99 96.42 -26.92
C ASN A 284 -12.38 95.19 -26.20
N ILE A 285 -11.82 95.36 -25.00
CA ILE A 285 -11.30 94.25 -24.18
C ILE A 285 -12.44 93.30 -23.77
N PHE A 286 -13.60 93.83 -23.36
CA PHE A 286 -14.79 93.02 -23.06
C PHE A 286 -15.33 92.27 -24.29
N GLU A 287 -15.33 92.90 -25.47
CA GLU A 287 -15.69 92.22 -26.71
C GLU A 287 -14.69 91.09 -27.03
N LYS A 288 -13.39 91.28 -26.78
CA LYS A 288 -12.35 90.26 -26.97
C LYS A 288 -12.36 89.15 -25.93
N LEU A 289 -12.89 89.37 -24.73
CA LEU A 289 -13.08 88.34 -23.69
C LEU A 289 -14.12 87.29 -24.08
N ARG A 290 -15.07 87.68 -24.93
CA ARG A 290 -16.18 86.81 -25.33
C ARG A 290 -15.70 85.54 -26.03
N TYR A 291 -14.79 85.67 -26.99
CA TYR A 291 -14.27 84.53 -27.76
C TYR A 291 -13.58 83.45 -26.89
N PRO A 292 -12.55 83.75 -26.06
CA PRO A 292 -11.92 82.73 -25.23
C PRO A 292 -12.85 82.19 -24.13
N SER A 293 -13.87 82.95 -23.71
CA SER A 293 -14.90 82.47 -22.78
C SER A 293 -15.83 81.46 -23.43
N GLU A 294 -16.28 81.72 -24.66
CA GLU A 294 -17.07 80.78 -25.47
C GLU A 294 -16.23 79.52 -25.81
N GLU A 295 -14.96 79.69 -26.17
CA GLU A 295 -14.02 78.59 -26.44
C GLU A 295 -13.82 77.71 -25.20
N LEU A 296 -13.61 78.30 -24.01
CA LEU A 296 -13.50 77.56 -22.76
C LEU A 296 -14.79 76.79 -22.44
N ASN A 297 -15.95 77.41 -22.65
CA ASN A 297 -17.25 76.76 -22.42
C ASN A 297 -17.47 75.55 -23.34
N VAL A 298 -17.04 75.64 -24.61
CA VAL A 298 -17.07 74.50 -25.55
C VAL A 298 -16.18 73.37 -25.06
N ILE A 299 -14.96 73.68 -24.60
CA ILE A 299 -14.01 72.68 -24.09
C ILE A 299 -14.52 72.01 -22.80
N ILE A 300 -15.14 72.77 -21.89
CA ILE A 300 -15.77 72.24 -20.67
C ILE A 300 -16.92 71.27 -21.04
N ASN A 301 -17.74 71.62 -22.03
CA ASN A 301 -18.82 70.75 -22.50
C ASN A 301 -18.29 69.47 -23.19
N GLU A 302 -17.19 69.56 -23.93
CA GLU A 302 -16.50 68.41 -24.52
C GLU A 302 -15.98 67.44 -23.44
N ILE A 303 -15.38 67.98 -22.36
CA ILE A 303 -14.91 67.22 -21.19
C ILE A 303 -16.08 66.51 -20.49
N ASN A 304 -17.17 67.23 -20.21
CA ASN A 304 -18.34 66.67 -19.53
C ASN A 304 -19.01 65.57 -20.34
N LYS A 305 -19.10 65.73 -21.66
CA LYS A 305 -19.66 64.71 -22.54
C LYS A 305 -18.81 63.43 -22.56
N THR A 306 -17.49 63.59 -22.59
CA THR A 306 -16.54 62.46 -22.54
C THR A 306 -16.60 61.74 -21.18
N LEU A 307 -16.90 62.44 -20.08
CA LEU A 307 -17.13 61.87 -18.75
C LEU A 307 -18.42 61.02 -18.69
N GLU A 308 -19.52 61.55 -19.24
CA GLU A 308 -20.82 60.86 -19.23
C GLU A 308 -20.80 59.57 -20.08
N GLU A 309 -20.12 59.60 -21.23
CA GLU A 309 -19.92 58.44 -22.10
C GLU A 309 -19.02 57.38 -21.42
N GLY A 310 -17.95 57.81 -20.73
CA GLY A 310 -17.03 56.91 -20.04
C GLY A 310 -17.58 56.24 -18.76
N ASP A 311 -18.62 56.80 -18.13
CA ASP A 311 -19.31 56.21 -16.96
C ASP A 311 -20.53 55.35 -17.33
N SER A 312 -21.03 55.46 -18.56
CA SER A 312 -22.11 54.62 -19.07
C SER A 312 -21.62 53.30 -19.68
N GLU A 313 -20.44 53.28 -20.32
CA GLU A 313 -19.80 52.02 -20.77
C GLU A 313 -19.30 51.12 -19.62
N ASN A 314 -19.07 51.67 -18.42
CA ASN A 314 -18.60 50.91 -17.24
C ASN A 314 -19.74 50.26 -16.42
N LYS A 315 -21.01 50.32 -16.88
CA LYS A 315 -22.19 49.81 -16.17
C LYS A 315 -22.90 48.62 -16.84
N GLU A 316 -22.44 48.17 -18.01
CA GLU A 316 -22.84 46.89 -18.63
C GLU A 316 -21.84 45.79 -18.34
#